data_AF-A0A1F6DKX3-F1
#
_entry.id   AF-A0A1F6DKX3-F1
#
_cell.length_a   1.000
_cell.length_b   1.000
_cell.length_c   1.000
_cell.angle_alpha   90.00
_cell.angle_beta   90.00
_cell.angle_gamma   90.00
#
_symmetry.space_group_name_H-M   'P 1'
#
loop_
_entity.id
_entity.type
_entity.pdbx_description
1 polymer ?
#
loop_
_entity_poly.entity_id
_entity_poly.type
_entity_poly.pdbx_seq_one_letter_code
_entity_poly.pdbx_strand_id
1 'polypeptide(L)'
;MNLTKNRVLLIGIVAIAAAGAFIAWYGSVPSSFKCPNDYATAEEYVKGVTEWASEQLMNSPNMTKEELLNERERQFREHACEPSRWPNLPGGF
;
A
#
# COMPACT_ATOMS: atom_id res chain seq x y z
N MET A 1 13.42 -1.96 -46.94
CA MET A 1 13.15 -2.73 -45.70
C MET A 1 13.81 -2.04 -44.51
N ASN A 2 13.08 -1.22 -43.75
CA ASN A 2 13.59 -0.67 -42.47
C ASN A 2 12.51 -0.19 -41.48
N LEU A 3 11.22 -0.21 -41.86
CA LEU A 3 10.15 0.21 -40.95
C LEU A 3 9.81 -0.82 -39.86
N THR A 4 9.92 -2.11 -40.17
CA THR A 4 9.52 -3.19 -39.26
C THR A 4 10.48 -3.36 -38.08
N LYS A 5 11.78 -3.10 -38.29
CA LYS A 5 12.81 -3.25 -37.26
C LYS A 5 12.71 -2.16 -36.16
N ASN A 6 12.40 -0.92 -36.55
CA ASN A 6 12.21 0.19 -35.60
C ASN A 6 10.97 0.02 -34.72
N ARG A 7 9.88 -0.53 -35.26
CA ARG A 7 8.65 -0.81 -34.48
C ARG A 7 8.88 -1.86 -33.40
N VAL A 8 9.59 -2.95 -33.72
CA VAL A 8 9.88 -4.02 -32.74
C VAL A 8 10.78 -3.50 -31.61
N LEU A 9 11.77 -2.66 -31.94
CA LEU A 9 12.70 -2.08 -30.97
C LEU A 9 12.02 -1.05 -30.05
N LEU A 10 11.10 -0.23 -30.59
CA LEU A 10 10.28 0.70 -29.80
C LEU A 10 9.30 -0.02 -28.88
N ILE A 11 8.63 -1.08 -29.35
CA ILE A 11 7.70 -1.87 -28.52
C ILE A 11 8.44 -2.54 -27.35
N GLY A 12 9.64 -3.08 -27.60
CA GLY A 12 10.47 -3.68 -26.55
C GLY A 12 10.88 -2.67 -25.47
N ILE A 13 11.26 -1.44 -25.85
CA ILE A 13 11.63 -0.39 -24.90
C ILE A 13 10.43 0.09 -24.08
N VAL A 14 9.26 0.25 -24.69
CA VAL A 14 8.02 0.65 -23.98
C VAL A 14 7.58 -0.43 -23.00
N ALA A 15 7.69 -1.71 -23.36
CA ALA A 15 7.35 -2.82 -22.47
C ALA A 15 8.28 -2.90 -21.24
N ILE A 16 9.58 -2.65 -21.42
CA ILE A 16 10.56 -2.65 -20.32
C ILE A 16 10.40 -1.41 -19.43
N ALA A 17 10.11 -0.24 -20.01
CA ALA A 17 9.83 0.97 -19.23
C ALA A 17 8.52 0.85 -18.43
N ALA A 18 7.49 0.25 -19.01
CA ALA A 18 6.24 -0.05 -18.31
C ALA A 18 6.46 -1.07 -17.19
N ALA A 19 7.23 -2.13 -17.41
CA ALA A 19 7.57 -3.11 -16.37
C ALA A 19 8.48 -2.53 -15.27
N GLY A 20 9.44 -1.67 -15.62
CA GLY A 20 10.30 -0.98 -14.67
C GLY A 20 9.54 0.04 -13.80
N ALA A 21 8.60 0.77 -14.38
CA ALA A 21 7.67 1.62 -13.63
C ALA A 21 6.72 0.79 -12.75
N PHE A 22 6.29 -0.39 -13.22
CA PHE A 22 5.48 -1.33 -12.44
C PHE A 22 6.24 -1.88 -11.22
N ILE A 23 7.52 -2.26 -11.37
CA ILE A 23 8.37 -2.76 -10.28
C ILE A 23 8.77 -1.64 -9.31
N ALA A 24 8.94 -0.40 -9.80
CA ALA A 24 9.16 0.76 -8.92
C ALA A 24 7.91 1.16 -8.12
N TRP A 25 6.71 0.81 -8.59
CA TRP A 25 5.45 1.00 -7.86
C TRP A 25 5.08 -0.19 -6.95
N TYR A 26 5.39 -1.42 -7.36
CA TYR A 26 5.08 -2.66 -6.63
C TYR A 26 6.27 -3.25 -5.86
N GLY A 27 7.39 -2.53 -5.78
CA GLY A 27 8.50 -2.84 -4.87
C GLY A 27 8.01 -2.63 -3.44
N SER A 28 7.29 -3.61 -2.94
CA SER A 28 6.72 -3.73 -1.61
C SER A 28 7.75 -3.32 -0.56
N VAL A 29 7.68 -2.05 -0.15
CA VAL A 29 8.03 -1.68 1.21
C VAL A 29 7.22 -2.64 2.08
N PRO A 30 7.84 -3.44 2.96
CA PRO A 30 7.06 -4.26 3.88
C PRO A 30 6.13 -3.29 4.60
N SER A 31 4.84 -3.36 4.30
CA SER A 31 3.88 -2.42 4.83
C SER A 31 3.95 -2.54 6.35
N SER A 32 4.14 -1.43 7.06
CA SER A 32 3.97 -1.36 8.52
C SER A 32 2.57 -1.77 8.99
N PHE A 33 1.66 -2.03 8.06
CA PHE A 33 0.35 -2.59 8.33
C PHE A 33 0.44 -3.92 9.08
N LYS A 34 -0.40 -4.03 10.12
CA LYS A 34 -0.68 -5.25 10.86
C LYS A 34 -2.16 -5.30 11.18
N CYS A 35 -2.72 -6.51 11.31
CA CYS A 35 -4.09 -6.63 11.79
C CYS A 35 -4.16 -6.15 13.25
N PRO A 36 -5.31 -5.61 13.70
CA PRO A 36 -5.43 -5.11 15.07
C PRO A 36 -5.07 -6.18 16.12
N ASN A 37 -5.49 -7.41 15.89
CA ASN A 37 -5.27 -8.49 16.86
C ASN A 37 -3.82 -9.01 16.92
N ASP A 38 -2.94 -8.55 16.04
CA ASP A 38 -1.51 -8.91 16.05
C ASP A 38 -0.69 -8.08 17.06
N TYR A 39 -1.27 -6.99 17.56
CA TYR A 39 -0.64 -6.17 18.60
C TYR A 39 -0.87 -6.79 19.98
N ALA A 40 0.14 -6.71 20.86
CA ALA A 40 0.02 -7.25 22.20
C ALA A 40 -0.83 -6.33 23.09
N THR A 41 -0.74 -5.01 22.88
CA THR A 41 -1.43 -4.00 23.68
C THR A 41 -2.13 -2.94 22.83
N ALA A 42 -3.11 -2.26 23.44
CA ALA A 42 -3.80 -1.12 22.83
C ALA A 42 -2.84 0.03 22.50
N GLU A 43 -1.81 0.24 23.31
CA GLU A 43 -0.81 1.29 23.10
C GLU A 43 0.05 0.99 21.86
N GLU A 44 0.53 -0.25 21.73
CA GLU A 44 1.25 -0.69 20.54
C GLU A 44 0.41 -0.59 19.28
N TYR A 45 -0.89 -0.90 19.39
CA TYR A 45 -1.84 -0.73 18.28
C TYR A 45 -1.92 0.72 17.83
N VAL A 46 -2.15 1.67 18.74
CA VAL A 46 -2.24 3.09 18.38
C VAL A 46 -0.92 3.58 17.76
N LYS A 47 0.22 3.15 18.31
CA LYS A 47 1.54 3.48 17.75
C LYS A 47 1.71 2.92 16.33
N GLY A 48 1.45 1.64 16.12
CA GLY A 48 1.59 1.00 14.82
C GLY A 48 0.64 1.58 13.77
N VAL A 49 -0.58 1.94 14.15
CA VAL A 49 -1.52 2.67 13.29
C VAL A 49 -0.97 4.04 12.87
N THR A 50 -0.35 4.75 13.80
CA THR A 50 0.22 6.07 13.53
C THR A 50 1.44 5.98 12.62
N GLU A 51 2.32 5.01 12.85
CA GLU A 51 3.47 4.72 11.99
C GLU A 51 3.00 4.35 10.58
N TRP A 52 2.02 3.46 10.46
CA TRP A 52 1.41 3.11 9.18
C TRP A 52 0.79 4.31 8.46
N ALA A 53 0.00 5.12 9.15
CA ALA A 53 -0.62 6.31 8.56
C ALA A 53 0.45 7.31 8.08
N SER A 54 1.53 7.47 8.86
CA SER A 54 2.65 8.33 8.51
C SER A 54 3.35 7.84 7.25
N GLU A 55 3.58 6.53 7.12
CA GLU A 55 4.18 5.95 5.90
C GLU A 55 3.29 6.14 4.67
N GLN A 56 1.97 5.94 4.79
CA GLN A 56 1.04 6.19 3.69
C GLN A 56 1.09 7.66 3.24
N LEU A 57 1.11 8.60 4.18
CA LEU A 57 1.19 10.03 3.88
C LEU A 57 2.59 10.44 3.37
N MET A 58 3.67 9.78 3.78
CA MET A 58 5.00 10.03 3.21
C MET A 58 5.06 9.58 1.75
N ASN A 59 4.44 8.46 1.42
CA ASN A 59 4.38 7.95 0.05
C ASN A 59 3.36 8.71 -0.82
N SER A 60 2.30 9.23 -0.21
CA SER A 60 1.22 9.98 -0.85
C SER A 60 0.84 11.21 -0.02
N PRO A 61 1.62 12.31 -0.08
CA PRO A 61 1.45 13.48 0.79
C PRO A 61 0.15 14.26 0.57
N ASN A 62 -0.49 14.05 -0.59
CA ASN A 62 -1.77 14.66 -0.93
C ASN A 62 -2.96 13.72 -0.67
N MET A 63 -2.72 12.53 -0.08
CA MET A 63 -3.78 11.59 0.26
C MET A 63 -4.74 12.22 1.25
N THR A 64 -6.03 12.19 0.93
CA THR A 64 -7.09 12.65 1.81
C THR A 64 -7.29 11.69 2.98
N LYS A 65 -7.94 12.18 4.03
CA LYS A 65 -8.33 11.33 5.17
C LYS A 65 -9.20 10.15 4.73
N GLU A 66 -10.11 10.35 3.77
CA GLU A 66 -11.00 9.29 3.28
C GLU A 66 -10.22 8.22 2.51
N GLU A 67 -9.29 8.62 1.65
CA GLU A 67 -8.42 7.67 0.93
C GLU A 67 -7.55 6.87 1.90
N LEU A 68 -7.01 7.50 2.94
CA LEU A 68 -6.24 6.81 3.97
C LEU A 68 -7.09 5.75 4.70
N LEU A 69 -8.32 6.10 5.10
CA LEU A 69 -9.23 5.15 5.75
C LEU A 69 -9.63 4.01 4.82
N ASN A 70 -9.96 4.31 3.56
CA ASN A 70 -10.31 3.32 2.55
C ASN A 70 -9.14 2.36 2.27
N GLU A 71 -7.91 2.87 2.24
CA GLU A 71 -6.70 2.06 2.09
C GLU A 71 -6.53 1.11 3.27
N ARG A 72 -6.77 1.60 4.49
CA ARG A 72 -6.74 0.74 5.68
C ARG A 72 -7.80 -0.37 5.63
N GLU A 73 -9.02 -0.03 5.24
CA GLU A 73 -10.09 -1.00 5.08
C GLU A 73 -9.82 -2.02 3.97
N ARG A 74 -9.20 -1.57 2.86
CA ARG A 74 -8.73 -2.46 1.79
C ARG A 74 -7.74 -3.48 2.36
N GLN A 75 -6.76 -3.03 3.13
CA GLN A 75 -5.77 -3.90 3.76
C GLN A 75 -6.40 -4.85 4.79
N PHE A 76 -7.39 -4.40 5.59
CA PHE A 76 -8.13 -5.32 6.48
C PHE A 76 -8.78 -6.47 5.71
N ARG A 77 -9.39 -6.19 4.55
CA ARG A 77 -10.00 -7.23 3.70
C ARG A 77 -8.96 -8.13 3.04
N GLU A 78 -7.89 -7.57 2.50
CA GLU A 78 -6.84 -8.34 1.81
C GLU A 78 -6.08 -9.28 2.74
N HIS A 79 -5.85 -8.85 3.98
CA HIS A 79 -5.20 -9.66 5.00
C HIS A 79 -6.19 -10.51 5.83
N ALA A 80 -7.49 -10.48 5.50
CA ALA A 80 -8.54 -11.17 6.21
C ALA A 80 -8.48 -10.95 7.74
N CYS A 81 -8.26 -9.70 8.16
CA CYS A 81 -8.15 -9.36 9.56
C CYS A 81 -9.47 -9.64 10.31
N GLU A 82 -9.36 -10.21 11.50
CA GLU A 82 -10.48 -10.33 12.41
C GLU A 82 -10.89 -8.95 12.98
N PRO A 83 -12.14 -8.79 13.42
CA PRO A 83 -12.60 -7.60 14.13
C PRO A 83 -11.66 -7.23 15.29
N SER A 84 -11.43 -5.93 15.46
CA SER A 84 -10.50 -5.43 16.45
C SER A 84 -10.98 -5.74 17.86
N ARG A 85 -10.08 -6.29 18.70
CA ARG A 85 -10.31 -6.36 20.16
C ARG A 85 -10.42 -4.98 20.84
N TRP A 86 -10.13 -3.90 20.10
CA TRP A 86 -10.26 -2.52 20.54
C TRP A 86 -11.15 -1.69 19.58
N PRO A 87 -12.49 -1.90 19.60
CA PRO A 87 -13.41 -1.26 18.66
C PRO A 87 -13.51 0.27 18.84
N ASN A 88 -13.12 0.79 20.01
CA ASN A 88 -13.19 2.23 20.31
C ASN A 88 -11.88 2.98 19.98
N LEU A 89 -10.89 2.32 19.39
CA LEU A 89 -9.60 2.93 19.04
C LEU A 89 -9.50 3.26 17.54
N PRO A 90 -8.59 4.19 17.14
CA PRO A 90 -8.47 4.63 15.75
C PRO A 90 -8.31 3.49 14.74
N GLY A 91 -9.29 3.40 13.84
CA GLY A 91 -9.41 2.35 12.81
C GLY A 91 -9.62 0.94 13.35
N GLY A 92 -10.28 0.82 14.50
CA GLY A 92 -10.93 -0.43 14.89
C GLY A 92 -12.02 -0.77 13.86
N PHE A 93 -11.85 -1.91 13.19
CA PHE A 93 -12.85 -2.59 12.37
C PHE A 93 -13.74 -3.46 13.27
#